data_AF-A0A6H9FYT8-F1
#
_entry.id   AF-A0A6H9FYT8-F1
#
_cell.length_a   1.000
_cell.length_b   1.000
_cell.length_c   1.000
_cell.angle_alpha   90.00
_cell.angle_beta   90.00
_cell.angle_gamma   90.00
#
_symmetry.space_group_name_H-M   'P 1'
#
loop_
_entity.id
_entity.type
_entity.pdbx_description
1 polymer ?
#
loop_
_entity_poly.entity_id
_entity_poly.type
_entity_poly.pdbx_seq_one_letter_code
_entity_poly.pdbx_strand_id
1 'polypeptide(L)'
;MGIAAPQVAPSLRLFIVASGPNPRYPDAPMMPPTAMINLRILQVSEEMVKDWEGCLSVPNWRGFVPRQQWIEVAYCDRNVGKIRQVFSDFVGSI
;
A
#
# COMPACT_ATOMS: atom_id res chain seq x y z
N MET A 1 -6.90 1.98 -4.11
CA MET A 1 -5.52 2.47 -4.18
C MET A 1 -5.18 3.30 -2.95
N GLY A 2 -3.88 3.57 -2.74
CA GLY A 2 -3.39 4.31 -1.58
C GLY A 2 -2.90 5.73 -1.88
N ILE A 3 -2.61 6.46 -0.81
CA ILE A 3 -2.03 7.80 -0.84
C ILE A 3 -1.10 8.00 0.37
N ALA A 4 0.08 8.56 0.12
CA ALA A 4 1.03 8.92 1.18
C ALA A 4 0.95 10.42 1.48
N ALA A 5 1.13 10.79 2.75
CA ALA A 5 1.10 12.19 3.17
C ALA A 5 2.00 13.11 2.32
N PRO A 6 3.26 12.74 1.96
CA PRO A 6 4.11 13.58 1.12
C PRO A 6 3.55 13.92 -0.27
N GLN A 7 2.52 13.22 -0.76
CA GLN A 7 1.91 13.53 -2.06
C GLN A 7 0.97 14.74 -2.01
N VAL A 8 0.45 15.10 -0.83
CA VAL A 8 -0.59 16.12 -0.66
C VAL A 8 -0.43 17.00 0.58
N ALA A 9 0.51 16.68 1.46
CA ALA A 9 0.66 17.26 2.79
C ALA A 9 2.15 17.23 3.22
N PRO A 10 2.51 17.84 4.37
CA PRO A 10 3.86 17.76 4.90
C PRO A 10 4.37 16.33 5.05
N SER A 11 5.69 16.18 5.02
CA SER A 11 6.38 14.89 5.01
C SER A 11 6.26 14.15 6.36
N LEU A 12 5.11 13.53 6.57
CA LEU A 12 4.81 12.65 7.69
C LEU A 12 4.83 11.18 7.25
N ARG A 13 5.19 10.28 8.17
CA ARG A 13 5.08 8.82 7.97
C ARG A 13 3.64 8.36 8.16
N LEU A 14 2.79 8.77 7.23
CA LEU A 14 1.38 8.44 7.18
C LEU A 14 1.02 8.07 5.74
N PHE A 15 0.33 6.95 5.57
CA PHE A 15 -0.33 6.62 4.31
C PHE A 15 -1.66 5.94 4.57
N ILE A 16 -2.55 6.03 3.59
CA ILE A 16 -3.87 5.38 3.62
C ILE A 16 -3.89 4.38 2.47
N VAL A 17 -4.30 3.15 2.74
CA VAL A 17 -4.57 2.12 1.73
C VAL A 17 -6.08 1.92 1.64
N ALA A 18 -6.66 2.05 0.46
CA ALA A 18 -8.09 1.85 0.23
C ALA A 18 -8.32 1.09 -1.08
N SER A 19 -8.08 -0.22 -1.08
CA SER A 19 -8.24 -1.05 -2.29
C SER A 19 -9.71 -1.32 -2.63
N GLY A 20 -9.99 -1.33 -3.93
CA GLY A 20 -11.29 -1.62 -4.52
C GLY A 20 -11.30 -1.37 -6.04
N PRO A 21 -12.18 -2.06 -6.80
CA PRO A 21 -12.30 -1.90 -8.25
C PRO A 21 -12.53 -0.44 -8.66
N ASN A 22 -11.79 0.01 -9.67
CA ASN A 22 -11.95 1.34 -10.26
C ASN A 22 -11.37 1.35 -11.69
N PRO A 23 -11.59 2.41 -12.50
CA PRO A 23 -11.08 2.46 -13.87
C PRO A 23 -9.57 2.28 -14.04
N ARG A 24 -8.76 2.57 -13.00
CA ARG A 24 -7.31 2.33 -13.02
C ARG A 24 -6.95 0.89 -12.64
N TYR A 25 -7.73 0.23 -11.81
CA TYR A 25 -7.48 -1.14 -11.39
C TYR A 25 -8.82 -1.87 -11.28
N PRO A 26 -9.32 -2.43 -12.39
CA PRO A 26 -10.63 -3.07 -12.43
C PRO A 26 -10.73 -4.29 -11.52
N ASP A 27 -9.62 -5.03 -11.37
CA ASP A 27 -9.58 -6.30 -10.65
C ASP A 27 -9.04 -6.16 -9.21
N ALA A 28 -8.90 -4.93 -8.71
CA ALA A 28 -8.37 -4.70 -7.37
C ALA A 28 -9.31 -5.27 -6.28
N PRO A 29 -8.79 -6.05 -5.32
CA PRO A 29 -9.59 -6.60 -4.23
C PRO A 29 -10.17 -5.50 -3.36
N MET A 30 -11.36 -5.74 -2.79
CA MET A 30 -12.00 -4.82 -1.86
C MET A 30 -11.36 -4.90 -0.47
N MET A 31 -11.12 -3.74 0.13
CA MET A 31 -10.76 -3.63 1.55
C MET A 31 -11.29 -2.31 2.12
N PRO A 32 -11.51 -2.22 3.45
CA PRO A 32 -11.80 -0.93 4.08
C PRO A 32 -10.59 0.02 3.97
N PRO A 33 -10.82 1.34 3.87
CA PRO A 33 -9.75 2.32 3.97
C PRO A 33 -9.02 2.22 5.32
N THR A 34 -7.72 1.96 5.27
CA THR A 34 -6.86 1.78 6.44
C THR A 34 -5.78 2.84 6.45
N ALA A 35 -5.77 3.68 7.49
CA ALA A 35 -4.70 4.64 7.72
C ALA A 35 -3.61 4.03 8.60
N MET A 36 -2.37 4.09 8.13
CA MET A 36 -1.22 3.50 8.79
C MET A 36 -0.22 4.59 9.16
N ILE A 37 -0.03 4.80 10.46
CA ILE A 37 0.87 5.81 11.02
C ILE A 37 2.15 5.13 11.50
N ASN A 38 3.30 5.71 11.16
CA ASN A 38 4.63 5.24 11.54
C ASN A 38 4.92 3.78 11.17
N LEU A 39 4.36 3.31 10.05
CA LEU A 39 4.53 1.94 9.60
C LEU A 39 5.99 1.54 9.43
N ARG A 40 6.29 0.31 9.81
CA ARG A 40 7.56 -0.38 9.57
C ARG A 40 7.28 -1.73 8.94
N ILE A 41 8.05 -2.07 7.92
CA ILE A 41 8.12 -3.44 7.40
C ILE A 41 8.99 -4.25 8.38
N LEU A 42 8.47 -5.37 8.85
CA LEU A 42 9.14 -6.27 9.79
C LEU A 42 9.79 -7.45 9.06
N GLN A 43 9.07 -8.03 8.10
CA GLN A 43 9.48 -9.17 7.32
C GLN A 43 8.91 -9.07 5.90
N VAL A 44 9.53 -9.78 4.97
CA VAL A 44 9.09 -9.89 3.59
C VAL A 44 9.29 -11.32 3.10
N SER A 45 8.53 -11.73 2.09
CA SER A 45 8.79 -12.97 1.36
C SER A 45 10.14 -12.94 0.63
N GLU A 46 10.64 -14.11 0.25
CA GLU A 46 11.72 -14.22 -0.75
C GLU A 46 11.17 -14.16 -2.18
N GLU A 47 9.95 -14.68 -2.37
CA GLU A 47 9.27 -14.68 -3.66
C GLU A 47 8.86 -13.25 -4.05
N MET A 48 9.20 -12.87 -5.28
CA MET A 48 8.74 -11.63 -5.89
C MET A 48 7.75 -11.88 -7.02
N VAL A 49 6.69 -11.07 -7.04
CA VAL A 49 5.66 -11.04 -8.08
C VAL A 49 5.75 -9.71 -8.81
N LYS A 50 5.58 -9.73 -10.13
CA LYS A 50 5.52 -8.50 -10.95
C LYS A 50 4.10 -8.17 -11.31
N ASP A 51 3.75 -6.89 -11.20
CA ASP A 51 2.48 -6.37 -11.67
C ASP A 51 2.61 -4.93 -12.18
N TRP A 52 1.58 -4.44 -12.87
CA TRP A 52 1.49 -3.08 -13.38
C TRP A 52 1.07 -2.09 -12.31
N GLU A 53 2.03 -1.30 -11.84
CA GLU A 53 1.81 -0.21 -10.89
C GLU A 53 1.68 1.14 -11.62
N GLY A 54 0.86 2.03 -11.06
CA GLY A 54 0.76 3.43 -11.45
C GLY A 54 0.78 4.31 -10.21
N CYS A 55 1.10 5.59 -10.38
CA CYS A 55 1.20 6.53 -9.26
C CYS A 55 0.31 7.75 -9.50
N LEU A 56 -0.18 8.39 -8.43
CA LEU A 56 -0.84 9.70 -8.54
C LEU A 56 0.18 10.81 -8.87
N SER A 57 1.42 10.64 -8.45
CA SER A 57 2.52 11.59 -8.68
C SER A 57 3.22 11.39 -10.03
N VAL A 58 2.89 10.33 -10.78
CA VAL A 58 3.44 10.05 -12.13
C VAL A 58 2.27 9.83 -13.08
N PRO A 59 1.68 10.90 -13.63
CA PRO A 59 0.47 10.80 -14.44
C PRO A 59 0.75 10.08 -15.77
N ASN A 60 -0.25 9.35 -16.27
CA ASN A 60 -0.26 8.66 -17.58
C ASN A 60 0.77 7.54 -17.79
N TRP A 61 1.59 7.22 -16.77
CA TRP A 61 2.57 6.13 -16.86
C TRP A 61 2.23 4.99 -15.91
N ARG A 62 2.59 3.79 -16.35
CA ARG A 62 2.65 2.59 -15.52
C ARG A 62 3.98 1.89 -15.70
N GLY A 63 4.42 1.20 -14.65
CA GLY A 63 5.61 0.36 -14.68
C GLY A 63 5.25 -1.08 -14.31
N PHE A 64 5.96 -2.04 -14.88
CA PHE A 64 5.87 -3.44 -14.49
C PHE A 64 6.89 -3.70 -13.38
N VAL A 65 6.44 -3.59 -12.13
CA VAL A 65 7.31 -3.46 -10.94
C VAL A 65 7.35 -4.78 -10.17
N PRO A 66 8.53 -5.30 -9.81
CA PRO A 66 8.64 -6.43 -8.90
C PRO A 66 8.39 -6.01 -7.44
N ARG A 67 7.53 -6.75 -6.74
CA ARG A 67 7.27 -6.62 -5.30
C ARG A 67 7.34 -7.96 -4.61
N GLN A 68 7.61 -7.94 -3.31
CA GLN A 68 7.53 -9.14 -2.48
C GLN A 68 6.08 -9.62 -2.43
N GLN A 69 5.87 -10.93 -2.61
CA GLN A 69 4.54 -11.57 -2.59
C GLN A 69 3.77 -11.25 -1.29
N TRP A 70 4.48 -11.17 -0.16
CA TRP A 70 3.91 -10.68 1.09
C TRP A 70 4.90 -9.84 1.89
N ILE A 71 4.34 -8.96 2.72
CA ILE A 71 5.07 -8.17 3.71
C ILE A 71 4.36 -8.26 5.06
N GLU A 72 5.14 -8.38 6.13
CA GLU A 72 4.65 -8.20 7.49
C GLU A 72 4.96 -6.77 7.94
N VAL A 73 3.97 -6.07 8.50
CA VAL A 73 4.12 -4.68 8.94
C VAL A 73 3.65 -4.47 10.37
N ALA A 74 4.23 -3.46 11.02
CA ALA A 74 3.72 -2.88 12.25
C ALA A 74 3.46 -1.39 12.09
N TYR A 75 2.30 -0.92 12.56
CA TYR A 75 1.88 0.47 12.46
C TYR A 75 0.92 0.86 13.61
N CYS A 76 0.66 2.16 13.76
CA CYS A 76 -0.42 2.67 14.60
C CYS A 76 -1.61 3.06 13.73
N ASP A 77 -2.83 2.72 14.14
CA ASP A 77 -4.04 3.21 13.52
C ASP A 77 -4.39 4.64 13.99
N ARG A 78 -5.53 5.16 13.51
CA ARG A 78 -6.01 6.52 13.85
C ARG A 78 -6.42 6.68 15.32
N ASN A 79 -6.65 5.56 16.02
CA ASN A 79 -7.03 5.50 17.43
C ASN A 79 -5.83 5.16 18.34
N VAL A 80 -4.60 5.22 17.81
CA VAL A 80 -3.35 4.90 18.53
C VAL A 80 -3.24 3.40 18.88
N GLY A 81 -4.06 2.56 18.27
CA GLY A 81 -3.96 1.10 18.36
C GLY A 81 -2.72 0.60 17.62
N LYS A 82 -1.89 -0.22 18.27
CA LYS A 82 -0.74 -0.87 17.63
C LYS A 82 -1.20 -2.11 16.88
N ILE A 83 -0.94 -2.15 15.59
CA ILE A 83 -1.34 -3.26 14.71
C ILE A 83 -0.08 -3.93 14.17
N ARG A 84 -0.09 -5.27 14.14
CA ARG A 84 0.85 -6.11 13.40
C ARG A 84 0.04 -6.97 12.44
N GLN A 85 0.36 -6.93 11.16
CA GLN A 85 -0.43 -7.58 10.12
C GLN A 85 0.43 -7.96 8.92
N VAL A 86 0.05 -9.05 8.25
CA VAL A 86 0.61 -9.45 6.94
C VAL A 86 -0.31 -8.96 5.83
N PHE A 87 0.27 -8.35 4.81
CA PHE A 87 -0.39 -8.02 3.55
C PHE A 87 0.27 -8.83 2.42
N SER A 88 -0.54 -9.36 1.51
CA SER A 88 -0.09 -10.12 0.36
C SER A 88 -0.62 -9.55 -0.95
N ASP A 89 0.00 -9.99 -2.04
CA ASP A 89 -0.45 -9.78 -3.41
C ASP A 89 -0.70 -8.29 -3.69
N PHE A 90 -1.83 -7.98 -4.33
CA PHE A 90 -2.19 -6.62 -4.71
C PHE A 90 -2.28 -5.66 -3.52
N VAL A 91 -2.68 -6.11 -2.33
CA VAL A 91 -2.77 -5.20 -1.17
C VAL A 91 -1.38 -4.95 -0.58
N GLY A 92 -0.50 -5.95 -0.60
CA GLY A 92 0.89 -5.81 -0.14
C GLY A 92 1.76 -4.94 -1.04
N SER A 93 1.39 -4.76 -2.32
CA SER A 93 2.12 -3.90 -3.25
C SER A 93 1.77 -2.41 -3.16
N ILE A 94 0.62 -2.05 -2.56
CA ILE A 94 0.17 -0.66 -2.36
C ILE A 94 0.93 0.01 -1.21
#